data_AF-A0AA85FS00-F1
#
_entry.id   AF-A0AA85FS00-F1
#
_cell.length_a   1.000
_cell.length_b   1.000
_cell.length_c   1.000
_cell.angle_alpha   90.00
_cell.angle_beta   90.00
_cell.angle_gamma   90.00
#
_symmetry.space_group_name_H-M   'P 1'
#
loop_
_entity.id
_entity.type
_entity.pdbx_description
1 polymer ?
#
loop_
_entity_poly.entity_id
_entity_poly.type
_entity_poly.pdbx_seq_one_letter_code
_entity_poly.pdbx_strand_id
1 'polypeptide(L)'
;MGVNVKSVDNDLVLNFRIDDQGEVLSIKFSENNRILGIQRTHRSVDFLNFQANCPGGLQYSQECKNKSALLLGFVWCSNYEVLFVTNEQLELYQALPEKNILRLNSCLPLNTCWFLWNPETHICITSDPEKKLHMFQLKTPGTITKGPKFLSPTSVGANGDTTSIEQKHCFLTLLYDDLYFCTIRYVKLYNEQNLTRTISFYTLKIEGPIALAHLVILDYQGPVSFSVLDNLFMVHYQSRKVTSVFDIALNGTVHNVIHHTPILRDISIAPFNLFSKIIPSLSANLDAQIPIDLYSANWIIHLCGVVIDNSLGCSWLLCVNNMVFPKIVANHNLVVDFLLHRSSGKSVLLEYCSKLVVDSIEEVTANVDKPVNYKFDGYGLNQRLDQFAFVFKRICEVSYCGTNVTSKLLSDSDRKAPSASAPSCHCSTVKTISKGLYAGSLTFYIISQSEIYSHLFLKNQGVERLEVRKLFRSILIEYIRIFSEHDICVDHCFYEMLVNLTVRMGDYTQLSFYIQSRLLADSKATVIPYLIKMRTWLFLVCCNLFVNS
;
A
#
# COMPACT_ATOMS: atom_id res chain seq x y z
N MET A 1 -3.68 -4.74 -38.79
CA MET A 1 -4.45 -4.60 -37.51
C MET A 1 -4.10 -3.29 -36.80
N GLY A 2 -5.07 -2.58 -36.22
CA GLY A 2 -4.83 -1.35 -35.44
C GLY A 2 -4.56 -1.66 -33.97
N VAL A 3 -3.60 -0.96 -33.35
CA VAL A 3 -3.22 -1.13 -31.94
C VAL A 3 -3.32 0.22 -31.24
N ASN A 4 -4.07 0.25 -30.14
CA ASN A 4 -4.16 1.40 -29.23
C ASN A 4 -3.52 1.02 -27.89
N VAL A 5 -2.54 1.81 -27.46
CA VAL A 5 -1.87 1.64 -26.17
C VAL A 5 -2.25 2.84 -25.32
N LYS A 6 -2.67 2.56 -24.08
CA LYS A 6 -2.91 3.56 -23.05
C LYS A 6 -2.11 3.17 -21.83
N SER A 7 -1.42 4.14 -21.26
CA SER A 7 -0.74 3.97 -19.98
C SER A 7 -1.67 4.32 -18.83
N VAL A 8 -1.43 3.70 -17.67
CA VAL A 8 -2.10 4.00 -16.42
C VAL A 8 -1.36 5.11 -15.65
N ASP A 9 -0.05 5.23 -15.86
CA ASP A 9 0.82 6.10 -15.06
C ASP A 9 1.03 7.48 -15.69
N ASN A 10 0.82 7.60 -17.01
CA ASN A 10 1.04 8.82 -17.76
C ASN A 10 0.04 8.96 -18.91
N ASP A 11 -0.05 10.16 -19.48
CA ASP A 11 -0.94 10.46 -20.62
C ASP A 11 -0.45 9.86 -21.95
N LEU A 12 0.39 8.81 -21.90
CA LEU A 12 0.86 8.14 -23.10
C LEU A 12 -0.30 7.43 -23.79
N VAL A 13 -0.60 7.91 -25.00
CA VAL A 13 -1.51 7.26 -25.94
C VAL A 13 -0.76 7.00 -27.23
N LEU A 14 -0.58 5.72 -27.57
CA LEU A 14 0.03 5.32 -28.84
C LEU A 14 -1.02 4.71 -29.75
N ASN A 15 -1.04 5.17 -31.00
CA ASN A 15 -1.87 4.62 -32.05
C ASN A 15 -1.00 4.25 -33.23
N PHE A 16 -0.95 2.97 -33.58
CA PHE A 16 -0.20 2.50 -34.72
C PHE A 16 -0.87 1.29 -35.36
N ARG A 17 -0.36 0.88 -36.51
CA ARG A 17 -0.79 -0.33 -37.20
C ARG A 17 0.34 -1.33 -37.21
N ILE A 18 -0.03 -2.59 -37.08
CA ILE A 18 0.87 -3.72 -37.29
C ILE A 18 0.33 -4.57 -38.43
N ASP A 19 1.23 -5.31 -39.06
CA ASP A 19 0.88 -6.24 -40.12
C ASP A 19 -0.10 -7.29 -39.60
N ASP A 20 -1.10 -7.58 -40.43
CA ASP A 20 -2.11 -8.57 -40.16
C ASP A 20 -1.59 -9.95 -40.59
N GLN A 21 -1.00 -10.67 -39.64
CA GLN A 21 -0.35 -11.96 -39.83
C GLN A 21 -1.04 -13.05 -39.00
N GLY A 22 -2.35 -12.90 -38.77
CA GLY A 22 -3.14 -13.81 -37.95
C GLY A 22 -3.30 -13.37 -36.49
N GLU A 23 -3.84 -14.28 -35.68
CA GLU A 23 -4.21 -14.05 -34.29
C GLU A 23 -3.00 -13.66 -33.42
N VAL A 24 -3.20 -12.68 -32.54
CA VAL A 24 -2.19 -12.27 -31.57
C VAL A 24 -2.49 -12.93 -30.23
N LEU A 25 -1.63 -13.88 -29.85
CA LEU A 25 -1.72 -14.61 -28.57
C LEU A 25 -1.23 -13.74 -27.40
N SER A 26 -0.20 -12.94 -27.64
CA SER A 26 0.34 -12.02 -26.64
C SER A 26 1.04 -10.83 -27.29
N ILE A 27 0.89 -9.65 -26.72
CA ILE A 27 1.51 -8.41 -27.21
C ILE A 27 1.96 -7.58 -26.02
N LYS A 28 3.25 -7.22 -25.96
CA LYS A 28 3.86 -6.54 -24.80
C LYS A 28 4.97 -5.61 -25.24
N PHE A 29 4.95 -4.38 -24.74
CA PHE A 29 6.09 -3.47 -24.83
C PHE A 29 7.19 -3.83 -23.83
N SER A 30 8.43 -3.54 -24.21
CA SER A 30 9.55 -3.40 -23.27
C SER A 30 9.24 -2.30 -22.25
N GLU A 31 9.88 -2.33 -21.08
CA GLU A 31 9.58 -1.41 -19.97
C GLU A 31 9.66 0.08 -20.35
N ASN A 32 10.57 0.45 -21.27
CA ASN A 32 10.71 1.81 -21.79
C ASN A 32 9.85 2.12 -23.04
N ASN A 33 8.93 1.21 -23.42
CA ASN A 33 8.08 1.31 -24.61
C ASN A 33 8.86 1.47 -25.94
N ARG A 34 10.09 0.97 -26.02
CA ARG A 34 10.94 1.07 -27.23
C ARG A 34 10.88 -0.15 -28.13
N ILE A 35 10.47 -1.30 -27.62
CA ILE A 35 10.40 -2.53 -28.41
C ILE A 35 9.07 -3.20 -28.12
N LEU A 36 8.31 -3.49 -29.16
CA LEU A 36 7.07 -4.23 -29.07
C LEU A 36 7.33 -5.69 -29.43
N GLY A 37 7.05 -6.60 -28.51
CA GLY A 37 7.01 -8.05 -28.77
C GLY A 37 5.59 -8.49 -29.11
N ILE A 38 5.43 -9.32 -30.13
CA ILE A 38 4.15 -9.84 -30.63
C ILE A 38 4.29 -11.35 -30.84
N GLN A 39 3.61 -12.13 -30.02
CA GLN A 39 3.54 -13.57 -30.16
C GLN A 39 2.28 -13.94 -30.96
N ARG A 40 2.49 -14.49 -32.16
CA ARG A 40 1.42 -15.01 -33.03
C ARG A 40 1.43 -16.54 -33.15
N THR A 41 2.59 -17.14 -32.85
CA THR A 41 2.76 -18.59 -32.90
C THR A 41 3.22 -19.11 -31.53
N HIS A 42 3.10 -20.42 -31.33
CA HIS A 42 3.68 -21.08 -30.16
C HIS A 42 5.16 -21.43 -30.37
N ARG A 43 5.89 -20.70 -31.22
CA ARG A 43 7.30 -20.98 -31.48
C ARG A 43 8.15 -19.75 -31.78
N SER A 44 7.55 -18.60 -32.05
CA SER A 44 8.27 -17.37 -32.32
C SER A 44 7.58 -16.16 -31.74
N VAL A 45 8.38 -15.12 -31.53
CA VAL A 45 7.91 -13.77 -31.18
C VAL A 45 8.48 -12.82 -32.21
N ASP A 46 7.61 -11.98 -32.76
CA ASP A 46 7.97 -10.89 -33.64
C ASP A 46 8.25 -9.63 -32.83
N PHE A 47 9.18 -8.81 -33.30
CA PHE A 47 9.64 -7.61 -32.65
C PHE A 47 9.55 -6.42 -33.59
N LEU A 48 9.10 -5.30 -33.05
CA LEU A 48 9.01 -4.02 -33.76
C LEU A 48 9.62 -2.93 -32.88
N ASN A 49 10.64 -2.25 -33.41
CA ASN A 49 11.33 -1.18 -32.69
C ASN A 49 10.55 0.14 -32.80
N PHE A 50 10.58 0.96 -31.77
CA PHE A 50 9.91 2.26 -31.71
C PHE A 50 10.91 3.39 -31.50
N GLN A 51 10.86 4.39 -32.37
CA GLN A 51 11.61 5.64 -32.27
C GLN A 51 10.62 6.79 -32.21
N ALA A 52 10.81 7.70 -31.24
CA ALA A 52 9.90 8.81 -30.98
C ALA A 52 8.40 8.42 -31.02
N ASN A 53 8.03 7.30 -30.38
CA ASN A 53 6.67 6.76 -30.32
C ASN A 53 6.06 6.32 -31.66
N CYS A 54 6.88 6.19 -32.70
CA CYS A 54 6.48 5.63 -34.00
C CYS A 54 7.18 4.30 -34.26
N PRO A 55 6.50 3.33 -34.92
CA PRO A 55 7.12 2.07 -35.29
C PRO A 55 8.19 2.30 -36.38
N GLY A 56 9.41 1.85 -36.11
CA GLY A 56 10.46 1.70 -37.11
C GLY A 56 10.08 0.52 -38.00
N GLY A 57 9.73 0.77 -39.25
CA GLY A 57 8.97 -0.14 -40.13
C GLY A 57 9.57 -1.50 -40.50
N LEU A 58 10.62 -1.97 -39.80
CA LEU A 58 11.15 -3.32 -39.98
C LEU A 58 10.77 -4.21 -38.78
N GLN A 59 9.93 -5.22 -39.07
CA GLN A 59 9.62 -6.30 -38.12
C GLN A 59 10.65 -7.42 -38.26
N TYR A 60 11.10 -7.98 -37.15
CA TYR A 60 12.03 -9.12 -37.10
C TYR A 60 11.53 -10.19 -36.14
N SER A 61 11.84 -11.46 -36.38
CA SER A 61 11.30 -12.58 -35.60
C SER A 61 12.40 -13.38 -34.92
N GLN A 62 12.13 -13.86 -33.71
CA GLN A 62 12.99 -14.80 -32.98
C GLN A 62 12.20 -16.08 -32.72
N GLU A 63 12.68 -17.19 -33.29
CA GLU A 63 12.19 -18.52 -32.97
C GLU A 63 12.81 -19.06 -31.68
N CYS A 64 12.10 -19.96 -31.00
CA CYS A 64 12.67 -20.78 -29.93
C CYS A 64 13.91 -21.51 -30.42
N LYS A 65 14.92 -21.65 -29.56
CA LYS A 65 16.17 -22.31 -29.89
C LYS A 65 15.98 -23.76 -30.32
N ASN A 66 15.09 -24.49 -29.64
CA ASN A 66 14.77 -25.88 -29.97
C ASN A 66 13.57 -25.94 -30.92
N LYS A 67 13.69 -26.75 -31.99
CA LYS A 67 12.60 -26.88 -32.98
C LYS A 67 11.37 -27.62 -32.45
N SER A 68 11.53 -28.49 -31.43
CA SER A 68 10.43 -29.21 -30.78
C SER A 68 9.75 -28.40 -29.67
N ALA A 69 10.40 -27.35 -29.17
CA ALA A 69 9.91 -26.61 -28.02
C ALA A 69 8.69 -25.76 -28.36
N LEU A 70 7.72 -25.78 -27.45
CA LEU A 70 6.53 -24.95 -27.47
C LEU A 70 6.75 -23.72 -26.60
N LEU A 71 6.60 -22.54 -27.18
CA LEU A 71 6.58 -21.26 -26.48
C LEU A 71 5.28 -21.12 -25.69
N LEU A 72 5.39 -21.17 -24.36
CA LEU A 72 4.26 -20.93 -23.44
C LEU A 72 3.97 -19.42 -23.34
N GLY A 73 5.01 -18.59 -23.43
CA GLY A 73 4.89 -17.14 -23.48
C GLY A 73 6.25 -16.46 -23.34
N PHE A 74 6.24 -15.13 -23.44
CA PHE A 74 7.42 -14.30 -23.22
C PHE A 74 7.14 -13.16 -22.25
N VAL A 75 8.18 -12.69 -21.58
CA VAL A 75 8.13 -11.54 -20.66
C VAL A 75 9.36 -10.67 -20.82
N TRP A 76 9.19 -9.36 -20.73
CA TRP A 76 10.31 -8.43 -20.66
C TRP A 76 10.88 -8.44 -19.24
N CYS A 77 12.20 -8.59 -19.14
CA CYS A 77 12.92 -8.59 -17.86
C CYS A 77 13.73 -7.31 -17.66
N SER A 78 13.97 -6.56 -18.74
CA SER A 78 14.51 -5.21 -18.72
C SER A 78 14.12 -4.49 -20.02
N ASN A 79 14.60 -3.26 -20.19
CA ASN A 79 14.43 -2.48 -21.41
C ASN A 79 14.84 -3.19 -22.71
N TYR A 80 15.81 -4.11 -22.63
CA TYR A 80 16.39 -4.78 -23.80
C TYR A 80 16.56 -6.28 -23.61
N GLU A 81 16.01 -6.86 -22.54
CA GLU A 81 16.07 -8.30 -22.31
C GLU A 81 14.68 -8.90 -22.21
N VAL A 82 14.52 -10.02 -22.90
CA VAL A 82 13.26 -10.76 -22.98
C VAL A 82 13.52 -12.21 -22.65
N LEU A 83 12.70 -12.76 -21.76
CA LEU A 83 12.70 -14.16 -21.39
C LEU A 83 11.62 -14.88 -22.18
N PHE A 84 12.01 -15.91 -22.92
CA PHE A 84 11.10 -16.88 -23.52
C PHE A 84 10.95 -18.04 -22.54
N VAL A 85 9.72 -18.35 -22.18
CA VAL A 85 9.37 -19.50 -21.36
C VAL A 85 8.79 -20.56 -22.28
N THR A 86 9.55 -21.63 -22.49
CA THR A 86 9.11 -22.77 -23.29
C THR A 86 8.79 -23.95 -22.39
N ASN A 87 8.19 -25.00 -22.96
CA ASN A 87 7.97 -26.26 -22.25
C ASN A 87 9.27 -27.02 -21.91
N GLU A 88 10.39 -26.75 -22.61
CA GLU A 88 11.67 -27.47 -22.46
C GLU A 88 12.80 -26.63 -21.83
N GLN A 89 12.69 -25.30 -21.83
CA GLN A 89 13.74 -24.40 -21.38
C GLN A 89 13.28 -22.96 -21.18
N LEU A 90 14.02 -22.24 -20.33
CA LEU A 90 14.02 -20.78 -20.25
C LEU A 90 15.13 -20.23 -21.13
N GLU A 91 14.77 -19.36 -22.08
CA GLU A 91 15.73 -18.75 -23.02
C GLU A 91 15.73 -17.23 -22.77
N LEU A 92 16.85 -16.70 -22.27
CA LEU A 92 17.02 -15.28 -22.02
C LEU A 92 17.75 -14.64 -23.20
N TYR A 93 17.05 -13.77 -23.91
CA TYR A 93 17.55 -13.05 -25.07
C TYR A 93 17.78 -11.58 -24.76
N GLN A 94 18.79 -11.01 -25.42
CA GLN A 94 19.02 -9.58 -25.48
C GLN A 94 18.66 -9.04 -26.85
N ALA A 95 17.74 -8.09 -26.89
CA ALA A 95 17.36 -7.36 -28.08
C ALA A 95 18.45 -6.35 -28.46
N LEU A 96 18.81 -6.34 -29.74
CA LEU A 96 19.75 -5.40 -30.34
C LEU A 96 19.02 -4.59 -31.42
N PRO A 97 18.33 -3.48 -31.04
CA PRO A 97 17.46 -2.74 -31.97
C PRO A 97 18.18 -2.22 -33.21
N GLU A 98 19.44 -1.79 -33.08
CA GLU A 98 20.26 -1.31 -34.19
C GLU A 98 20.47 -2.35 -35.30
N LYS A 99 20.43 -3.63 -34.93
CA LYS A 99 20.64 -4.76 -35.84
C LYS A 99 19.36 -5.50 -36.17
N ASN A 100 18.24 -5.17 -35.52
CA ASN A 100 16.96 -5.88 -35.63
C ASN A 100 17.13 -7.41 -35.43
N ILE A 101 17.88 -7.79 -34.39
CA ILE A 101 18.10 -9.19 -34.00
C ILE A 101 18.04 -9.35 -32.48
N LEU A 102 17.85 -10.59 -32.03
CA LEU A 102 18.05 -10.97 -30.64
C LEU A 102 19.29 -11.86 -30.53
N ARG A 103 20.03 -11.71 -29.43
CA ARG A 103 21.16 -12.56 -29.05
C ARG A 103 20.78 -13.39 -27.83
N LEU A 104 20.92 -14.70 -27.91
CA LEU A 104 20.73 -15.58 -26.74
C LEU A 104 21.86 -15.35 -25.74
N ASN A 105 21.52 -14.88 -24.54
CA ASN A 105 22.48 -14.64 -23.45
C ASN A 105 22.59 -15.87 -22.53
N SER A 106 21.46 -16.46 -22.15
CA SER A 106 21.42 -17.60 -21.23
C SER A 106 20.29 -18.56 -21.59
N CYS A 107 20.48 -19.84 -21.28
CA CYS A 107 19.53 -20.90 -21.58
C CYS A 107 19.54 -21.90 -20.42
N LEU A 108 18.38 -22.15 -19.82
CA LEU A 108 18.24 -23.06 -18.70
C LEU A 108 17.22 -24.16 -19.03
N PRO A 109 17.65 -25.43 -19.18
CA PRO A 109 16.74 -26.55 -19.41
C PRO A 109 15.79 -26.79 -18.22
N LEU A 110 14.50 -26.98 -18.50
CA LEU A 110 13.42 -27.26 -17.54
C LEU A 110 12.29 -28.01 -18.22
N ASN A 111 11.45 -28.73 -17.46
CA ASN A 111 10.18 -29.23 -18.00
C ASN A 111 9.05 -28.36 -17.45
N THR A 112 8.47 -27.50 -18.27
CA THR A 112 7.50 -26.48 -17.83
C THR A 112 6.13 -26.73 -18.45
N CYS A 113 5.09 -26.81 -17.62
CA CYS A 113 3.70 -26.86 -18.05
C CYS A 113 3.07 -25.46 -18.14
N TRP A 114 3.38 -24.60 -17.18
CA TRP A 114 2.88 -23.24 -17.11
C TRP A 114 3.81 -22.36 -16.29
N PHE A 115 3.67 -21.03 -16.40
CA PHE A 115 4.46 -20.08 -15.64
C PHE A 115 3.67 -18.87 -15.15
N LEU A 116 4.22 -18.19 -14.16
CA LEU A 116 3.79 -16.88 -13.66
C LEU A 116 4.98 -15.93 -13.66
N TRP A 117 4.70 -14.65 -13.87
CA TRP A 117 5.70 -13.58 -13.90
C TRP A 117 5.20 -12.42 -13.05
N ASN A 118 6.08 -11.94 -12.16
CA ASN A 118 5.88 -10.66 -11.48
C ASN A 118 6.90 -9.66 -12.04
N PRO A 119 6.45 -8.60 -12.75
CA PRO A 119 7.35 -7.61 -13.36
C PRO A 119 8.10 -6.78 -12.33
N GLU A 120 7.48 -6.44 -11.20
CA GLU A 120 8.07 -5.55 -10.19
C GLU A 120 9.26 -6.20 -9.45
N THR A 121 9.21 -7.50 -9.20
CA THR A 121 10.30 -8.25 -8.54
C THR A 121 11.24 -8.98 -9.50
N HIS A 122 10.88 -9.02 -10.78
CA HIS A 122 11.50 -9.84 -11.82
C HIS A 122 11.61 -11.33 -11.42
N ILE A 123 10.56 -11.84 -10.77
CA ILE A 123 10.48 -13.25 -10.36
C ILE A 123 9.56 -14.02 -11.30
N CYS A 124 10.07 -15.15 -11.80
CA CYS A 124 9.33 -16.12 -12.59
C CYS A 124 9.12 -17.40 -11.77
N ILE A 125 7.91 -17.93 -11.77
CA ILE A 125 7.61 -19.27 -11.26
C ILE A 125 7.21 -20.15 -12.42
N THR A 126 7.79 -21.34 -12.53
CA THR A 126 7.37 -22.37 -13.47
C THR A 126 6.86 -23.60 -12.73
N SER A 127 5.89 -24.32 -13.31
CA SER A 127 5.45 -25.62 -12.82
C SER A 127 5.93 -26.73 -13.73
N ASP A 128 6.38 -27.84 -13.14
CA ASP A 128 6.68 -29.06 -13.87
C ASP A 128 5.47 -30.03 -13.92
N PRO A 129 5.54 -31.14 -14.69
CA PRO A 129 4.49 -32.15 -14.73
C PRO A 129 4.29 -32.92 -13.41
N GLU A 130 5.31 -32.96 -12.55
CA GLU A 130 5.26 -33.54 -11.20
C GLU A 130 4.68 -32.58 -10.16
N LYS A 131 4.17 -31.41 -10.60
CA LYS A 131 3.54 -30.38 -9.77
C LYS A 131 4.52 -29.73 -8.79
N LYS A 132 5.82 -29.74 -9.08
CA LYS A 132 6.81 -28.93 -8.39
C LYS A 132 6.89 -27.56 -9.06
N LEU A 133 6.97 -26.55 -8.22
CA LEU A 133 7.14 -25.16 -8.60
C LEU A 133 8.61 -24.79 -8.45
N HIS A 134 9.13 -24.14 -9.48
CA HIS A 134 10.51 -23.67 -9.56
C HIS A 134 10.51 -22.15 -9.62
N MET A 135 11.25 -21.50 -8.73
CA MET A 135 11.39 -20.05 -8.73
C MET A 135 12.70 -19.61 -9.39
N PHE A 136 12.63 -18.55 -10.18
CA PHE A 136 13.78 -17.92 -10.83
C PHE A 136 13.71 -16.40 -10.65
N GLN A 137 14.86 -15.77 -10.44
CA GLN A 137 14.98 -14.32 -10.37
C GLN A 137 15.86 -13.78 -11.50
N LEU A 138 15.37 -12.74 -12.15
CA LEU A 138 15.98 -12.10 -13.33
C LEU A 138 16.25 -10.61 -13.06
N LYS A 139 16.83 -10.29 -11.90
CA LYS A 139 17.21 -8.92 -11.54
C LYS A 139 18.55 -8.49 -12.16
N THR A 140 19.49 -9.41 -12.27
CA THR A 140 20.82 -9.12 -12.83
C THR A 140 20.79 -9.36 -14.34
N PRO A 141 21.16 -8.36 -15.16
CA PRO A 141 21.18 -8.51 -16.61
C PRO A 141 21.96 -9.75 -17.06
N GLY A 142 21.43 -10.45 -18.06
CA GLY A 142 22.01 -11.65 -18.66
C GLY A 142 22.00 -12.91 -17.78
N THR A 143 21.53 -12.84 -16.54
CA THR A 143 21.65 -13.94 -15.57
C THR A 143 20.29 -14.43 -15.07
N ILE A 144 20.12 -15.76 -15.04
CA ILE A 144 18.95 -16.42 -14.44
C ILE A 144 19.39 -17.03 -13.11
N THR A 145 19.00 -16.42 -12.00
CA THR A 145 19.29 -16.93 -10.66
C THR A 145 18.23 -17.94 -10.25
N LYS A 146 18.64 -19.17 -9.88
CA LYS A 146 17.73 -20.20 -9.40
C LYS A 146 17.38 -19.94 -7.94
N GLY A 147 16.08 -19.93 -7.63
CA GLY A 147 15.56 -19.89 -6.27
C GLY A 147 15.13 -21.27 -5.76
N PRO A 148 14.45 -21.31 -4.60
CA PRO A 148 13.85 -22.52 -4.06
C PRO A 148 12.87 -23.22 -5.01
N LYS A 149 12.76 -24.54 -4.78
CA LYS A 149 11.75 -25.41 -5.38
C LYS A 149 10.79 -25.86 -4.29
N PHE A 150 9.51 -25.92 -4.59
CA PHE A 150 8.48 -26.28 -3.62
C PHE A 150 7.32 -27.01 -4.31
N LEU A 151 6.58 -27.82 -3.57
CA LEU A 151 5.42 -28.52 -4.13
C LEU A 151 4.26 -27.54 -4.33
N SER A 152 3.56 -27.68 -5.45
CA SER A 152 2.31 -26.97 -5.66
C SER A 152 1.32 -27.34 -4.56
N PRO A 153 0.65 -26.35 -3.94
CA PRO A 153 -0.41 -26.62 -2.99
C PRO A 153 -1.54 -27.45 -3.62
N THR A 154 -2.25 -28.19 -2.79
CA THR A 154 -3.42 -28.98 -3.18
C THR A 154 -4.71 -28.37 -2.63
N SER A 155 -5.81 -28.62 -3.34
CA SER A 155 -7.18 -28.30 -2.93
C SER A 155 -7.88 -29.57 -2.49
N VAL A 156 -8.79 -29.47 -1.52
CA VAL A 156 -9.63 -30.59 -1.08
C VAL A 156 -10.91 -30.60 -1.91
N GLY A 157 -11.23 -31.71 -2.56
CA GLY A 157 -12.46 -31.94 -3.31
C GLY A 157 -13.63 -32.35 -2.40
N ALA A 158 -14.85 -32.32 -2.95
CA ALA A 158 -16.08 -32.65 -2.23
C ALA A 158 -16.07 -34.04 -1.57
N ASN A 159 -15.40 -35.01 -2.20
CA ASN A 159 -15.29 -36.39 -1.71
C ASN A 159 -14.10 -36.60 -0.73
N GLY A 160 -13.35 -35.54 -0.40
CA GLY A 160 -12.16 -35.62 0.45
C GLY A 160 -10.84 -35.86 -0.29
N ASP A 161 -10.88 -36.16 -1.59
CA ASP A 161 -9.69 -36.32 -2.42
C ASP A 161 -8.94 -35.00 -2.61
N THR A 162 -7.61 -35.06 -2.78
CA THR A 162 -6.80 -33.88 -3.04
C THR A 162 -6.57 -33.69 -4.54
N THR A 163 -6.88 -32.49 -5.04
CA THR A 163 -6.66 -32.11 -6.43
C THR A 163 -5.55 -31.08 -6.54
N SER A 164 -4.78 -31.14 -7.62
CA SER A 164 -3.76 -30.12 -7.91
C SER A 164 -4.39 -28.86 -8.44
N ILE A 165 -3.77 -27.73 -8.10
CA ILE A 165 -4.24 -26.41 -8.51
C ILE A 165 -3.75 -26.12 -9.93
N GLU A 166 -4.68 -25.68 -10.79
CA GLU A 166 -4.39 -25.26 -12.16
C GLU A 166 -3.85 -23.82 -12.20
N GLN A 167 -3.12 -23.44 -13.27
CA GLN A 167 -2.54 -22.11 -13.44
C GLN A 167 -3.58 -20.98 -13.25
N LYS A 168 -4.80 -21.14 -13.76
CA LYS A 168 -5.87 -20.13 -13.67
C LYS A 168 -6.31 -19.79 -12.23
N HIS A 169 -5.89 -20.60 -11.26
CA HIS A 169 -6.16 -20.41 -9.83
C HIS A 169 -4.93 -19.94 -9.06
N CYS A 170 -3.83 -19.62 -9.75
CA CYS A 170 -2.58 -19.17 -9.19
C CYS A 170 -2.25 -17.76 -9.71
N PHE A 171 -1.71 -16.92 -8.85
CA PHE A 171 -1.19 -15.61 -9.25
C PHE A 171 -0.07 -15.15 -8.31
N LEU A 172 0.69 -14.15 -8.75
CA LEU A 172 1.72 -13.49 -7.94
C LEU A 172 1.22 -12.10 -7.56
N THR A 173 1.42 -11.69 -6.32
CA THR A 173 1.08 -10.34 -5.88
C THR A 173 2.10 -9.80 -4.89
N LEU A 174 2.30 -8.49 -4.94
CA LEU A 174 3.04 -7.75 -3.92
C LEU A 174 2.05 -7.11 -2.97
N LEU A 175 2.30 -7.25 -1.67
CA LEU A 175 1.56 -6.58 -0.61
C LEU A 175 2.59 -6.22 0.47
N TYR A 176 2.65 -4.96 0.86
CA TYR A 176 3.58 -4.48 1.89
C TYR A 176 5.04 -4.87 1.60
N ASP A 177 5.47 -4.70 0.34
CA ASP A 177 6.81 -5.01 -0.18
C ASP A 177 7.22 -6.50 -0.14
N ASP A 178 6.36 -7.39 0.38
CA ASP A 178 6.55 -8.82 0.32
C ASP A 178 5.85 -9.43 -0.89
N LEU A 179 6.56 -10.32 -1.60
CA LEU A 179 6.02 -11.07 -2.73
C LEU A 179 5.34 -12.35 -2.25
N TYR A 180 4.12 -12.56 -2.73
CA TYR A 180 3.34 -13.75 -2.43
C TYR A 180 3.01 -14.57 -3.67
N PHE A 181 3.16 -15.88 -3.57
CA PHE A 181 2.48 -16.83 -4.42
C PHE A 181 1.11 -17.12 -3.83
N CYS A 182 0.06 -16.81 -4.60
CA CYS A 182 -1.32 -16.93 -4.17
C CYS A 182 -2.02 -18.06 -4.90
N THR A 183 -2.76 -18.87 -4.16
CA THR A 183 -3.57 -19.96 -4.74
C THR A 183 -4.99 -19.96 -4.20
N ILE A 184 -5.96 -20.06 -5.10
CA ILE A 184 -7.38 -20.24 -4.75
C ILE A 184 -7.64 -21.73 -4.55
N ARG A 185 -8.13 -22.13 -3.38
CA ARG A 185 -8.41 -23.54 -3.06
C ARG A 185 -9.52 -23.72 -2.04
N TYR A 186 -10.06 -24.93 -2.02
CA TYR A 186 -10.96 -25.41 -0.98
C TYR A 186 -10.17 -26.10 0.12
N VAL A 187 -10.45 -25.75 1.37
CA VAL A 187 -9.82 -26.33 2.57
C VAL A 187 -10.88 -26.62 3.63
N LYS A 188 -10.64 -27.65 4.44
CA LYS A 188 -11.42 -27.87 5.67
C LYS A 188 -10.79 -27.03 6.77
N LEU A 189 -11.49 -26.02 7.26
CA LEU A 189 -11.07 -25.21 8.40
C LEU A 189 -11.66 -25.80 9.67
N TYR A 190 -10.92 -25.72 10.79
CA TYR A 190 -11.41 -26.00 12.15
C TYR A 190 -12.11 -27.37 12.36
N ASN A 191 -11.71 -28.40 11.61
CA ASN A 191 -12.38 -29.71 11.60
C ASN A 191 -13.88 -29.66 11.24
N GLU A 192 -14.32 -28.60 10.57
CA GLU A 192 -15.68 -28.50 10.04
C GLU A 192 -15.87 -29.45 8.85
N GLN A 193 -17.09 -29.96 8.70
CA GLN A 193 -17.43 -30.86 7.59
C GLN A 193 -17.46 -30.12 6.23
N ASN A 194 -17.72 -28.80 6.25
CA ASN A 194 -17.89 -28.01 5.04
C ASN A 194 -16.55 -27.47 4.51
N LEU A 195 -16.40 -27.56 3.20
CA LEU A 195 -15.25 -26.99 2.50
C LEU A 195 -15.38 -25.47 2.42
N THR A 196 -14.39 -24.78 2.97
CA THR A 196 -14.30 -23.32 2.86
C THR A 196 -13.38 -22.96 1.69
N ARG A 197 -13.84 -22.02 0.86
CA ARG A 197 -13.03 -21.49 -0.23
C ARG A 197 -12.12 -20.39 0.31
N THR A 198 -10.82 -20.51 0.03
CA THR A 198 -9.80 -19.64 0.60
C THR A 198 -8.78 -19.25 -0.45
N ILE A 199 -8.05 -18.17 -0.16
CA ILE A 199 -6.86 -17.76 -0.90
C ILE A 199 -5.69 -17.87 0.05
N SER A 200 -4.75 -18.73 -0.30
CA SER A 200 -3.53 -18.97 0.48
C SER A 200 -2.39 -18.13 -0.07
N PHE A 201 -1.72 -17.38 0.79
CA PHE A 201 -0.60 -16.50 0.46
C PHE A 201 0.69 -17.12 0.99
N TYR A 202 1.53 -17.61 0.09
CA TYR A 202 2.84 -18.16 0.40
C TYR A 202 3.90 -17.08 0.20
N THR A 203 4.60 -16.70 1.26
CA THR A 203 5.68 -15.72 1.15
C THR A 203 6.83 -16.30 0.32
N LEU A 204 7.24 -15.55 -0.69
CA LEU A 204 8.33 -15.93 -1.59
C LEU A 204 9.59 -15.14 -1.24
N LYS A 205 10.66 -15.86 -0.90
CA LYS A 205 12.00 -15.30 -0.69
C LYS A 205 12.99 -16.11 -1.48
N ILE A 206 13.90 -15.44 -2.20
CA ILE A 206 14.94 -16.12 -2.99
C ILE A 206 15.90 -16.89 -2.08
N GLU A 207 16.26 -16.29 -0.94
CA GLU A 207 17.17 -16.86 0.05
C GLU A 207 16.45 -17.26 1.35
N GLY A 208 15.23 -17.76 1.27
CA GLY A 208 14.44 -18.10 2.46
C GLY A 208 13.45 -19.24 2.24
N PRO A 209 12.89 -19.78 3.34
CA PRO A 209 11.85 -20.78 3.25
C PRO A 209 10.59 -20.18 2.64
N ILE A 210 9.92 -20.96 1.80
CA ILE A 210 8.58 -20.64 1.33
C ILE A 210 7.61 -21.16 2.40
N ALA A 211 6.80 -20.26 2.95
CA ALA A 211 5.87 -20.57 4.03
C ALA A 211 4.50 -19.97 3.73
N LEU A 212 3.45 -20.70 4.11
CA LEU A 212 2.09 -20.18 4.10
C LEU A 212 1.95 -19.15 5.23
N ALA A 213 1.85 -17.87 4.89
CA ALA A 213 1.80 -16.78 5.86
C ALA A 213 0.35 -16.36 6.15
N HIS A 214 -0.47 -16.23 5.12
CA HIS A 214 -1.83 -15.73 5.24
C HIS A 214 -2.86 -16.61 4.53
N LEU A 215 -4.06 -16.65 5.09
CA LEU A 215 -5.21 -17.33 4.53
C LEU A 215 -6.41 -16.37 4.54
N VAL A 216 -6.83 -15.96 3.35
CA VAL A 216 -8.01 -15.09 3.17
C VAL A 216 -9.23 -15.98 2.95
N ILE A 217 -10.24 -15.81 3.82
CA ILE A 217 -11.49 -16.58 3.77
C ILE A 217 -12.48 -15.86 2.86
N LEU A 218 -13.02 -16.56 1.86
CA LEU A 218 -13.98 -15.98 0.92
C LEU A 218 -15.41 -16.20 1.44
N ASP A 219 -16.23 -15.14 1.40
CA ASP A 219 -17.62 -15.18 1.87
C ASP A 219 -18.53 -15.98 0.92
N TYR A 220 -18.22 -15.99 -0.38
CA TYR A 220 -19.08 -16.61 -1.41
C TYR A 220 -18.37 -17.61 -2.32
N GLN A 221 -19.20 -18.52 -2.82
CA GLN A 221 -18.85 -19.47 -3.88
C GLN A 221 -19.06 -18.84 -5.27
N GLY A 222 -18.38 -19.39 -6.28
CA GLY A 222 -18.53 -19.00 -7.69
C GLY A 222 -17.37 -18.19 -8.27
N PRO A 223 -17.50 -17.69 -9.51
CA PRO A 223 -16.46 -16.90 -10.16
C PRO A 223 -16.15 -15.62 -9.37
N VAL A 224 -14.87 -15.31 -9.25
CA VAL A 224 -14.36 -14.13 -8.56
C VAL A 224 -13.21 -13.54 -9.37
N SER A 225 -13.07 -12.24 -9.28
CA SER A 225 -11.94 -11.50 -9.84
C SER A 225 -11.24 -10.73 -8.73
N PHE A 226 -9.98 -10.33 -8.94
CA PHE A 226 -9.15 -9.74 -7.89
C PHE A 226 -8.51 -8.44 -8.36
N SER A 227 -8.32 -7.53 -7.41
CA SER A 227 -7.42 -6.40 -7.59
C SER A 227 -6.62 -6.14 -6.31
N VAL A 228 -5.46 -5.52 -6.49
CA VAL A 228 -4.59 -5.05 -5.42
C VAL A 228 -4.35 -3.58 -5.62
N LEU A 229 -4.77 -2.79 -4.63
CA LEU A 229 -4.74 -1.33 -4.69
C LEU A 229 -4.29 -0.80 -3.33
N ASP A 230 -3.21 -0.02 -3.29
CA ASP A 230 -2.72 0.62 -2.06
C ASP A 230 -2.53 -0.39 -0.91
N ASN A 231 -1.91 -1.55 -1.20
CA ASN A 231 -1.73 -2.70 -0.30
C ASN A 231 -3.04 -3.36 0.22
N LEU A 232 -4.18 -3.07 -0.39
CA LEU A 232 -5.44 -3.76 -0.12
C LEU A 232 -5.66 -4.86 -1.15
N PHE A 233 -6.03 -6.05 -0.67
CA PHE A 233 -6.45 -7.15 -1.51
C PHE A 233 -7.96 -7.15 -1.64
N MET A 234 -8.48 -6.98 -2.84
CA MET A 234 -9.91 -6.90 -3.12
C MET A 234 -10.40 -8.12 -3.87
N VAL A 235 -11.55 -8.64 -3.43
CA VAL A 235 -12.25 -9.74 -4.09
C VAL A 235 -13.55 -9.24 -4.65
N HIS A 236 -13.68 -9.25 -5.98
CA HIS A 236 -14.86 -8.80 -6.70
C HIS A 236 -15.77 -9.98 -7.02
N TYR A 237 -17.00 -9.92 -6.50
CA TYR A 237 -18.06 -10.88 -6.77
C TYR A 237 -19.00 -10.29 -7.84
N GLN A 238 -18.63 -10.45 -9.12
CA GLN A 238 -19.35 -9.82 -10.24
C GLN A 238 -20.85 -10.19 -10.28
N SER A 239 -21.20 -11.46 -10.00
CA SER A 239 -22.60 -11.92 -9.96
C SER A 239 -23.45 -11.23 -8.89
N ARG A 240 -22.81 -10.71 -7.83
CA ARG A 240 -23.47 -10.01 -6.72
C ARG A 240 -23.29 -8.49 -6.79
N LYS A 241 -22.46 -7.99 -7.72
CA LYS A 241 -22.09 -6.56 -7.85
C LYS A 241 -21.50 -5.96 -6.57
N VAL A 242 -20.71 -6.76 -5.84
CA VAL A 242 -20.05 -6.35 -4.59
C VAL A 242 -18.57 -6.74 -4.58
N THR A 243 -17.81 -6.06 -3.73
CA THR A 243 -16.40 -6.27 -3.45
C THR A 243 -16.22 -6.47 -1.95
N SER A 244 -15.41 -7.46 -1.57
CA SER A 244 -14.90 -7.59 -0.21
C SER A 244 -13.44 -7.11 -0.19
N VAL A 245 -13.10 -6.29 0.81
CA VAL A 245 -11.76 -5.69 0.95
C VAL A 245 -11.05 -6.34 2.12
N PHE A 246 -9.80 -6.74 1.88
CA PHE A 246 -8.92 -7.35 2.86
C PHE A 246 -7.64 -6.52 2.99
N ASP A 247 -7.08 -6.54 4.19
CA ASP A 247 -5.83 -5.89 4.51
C ASP A 247 -5.01 -6.85 5.36
N ILE A 248 -3.95 -7.39 4.76
CA ILE A 248 -3.17 -8.47 5.40
C ILE A 248 -2.29 -7.98 6.56
N ALA A 249 -2.07 -6.67 6.67
CA ALA A 249 -1.30 -6.07 7.76
C ALA A 249 -2.14 -5.85 9.02
N LEU A 250 -3.47 -5.88 8.89
CA LEU A 250 -4.36 -5.80 10.04
C LEU A 250 -4.47 -7.17 10.71
N ASN A 251 -4.70 -7.15 12.04
CA ASN A 251 -4.67 -8.36 12.86
C ASN A 251 -5.70 -9.39 12.41
N GLY A 252 -5.23 -10.53 11.88
CA GLY A 252 -6.03 -11.73 11.65
C GLY A 252 -6.00 -12.67 12.86
N THR A 253 -6.85 -13.70 12.85
CA THR A 253 -6.83 -14.72 13.91
C THR A 253 -5.66 -15.68 13.70
N VAL A 254 -4.71 -15.69 14.64
CA VAL A 254 -3.52 -16.54 14.58
C VAL A 254 -3.85 -17.93 15.12
N HIS A 255 -3.69 -18.95 14.28
CA HIS A 255 -3.71 -20.35 14.72
C HIS A 255 -2.32 -20.97 14.50
N ASN A 256 -1.95 -21.13 13.23
CA ASN A 256 -0.59 -21.44 12.73
C ASN A 256 -0.26 -20.57 11.49
N VAL A 257 -1.32 -20.21 10.77
CA VAL A 257 -1.36 -19.25 9.67
C VAL A 257 -2.28 -18.12 10.11
N ILE A 258 -2.05 -16.91 9.61
CA ILE A 258 -2.90 -15.76 9.92
C ILE A 258 -4.15 -15.84 9.06
N HIS A 259 -5.32 -16.01 9.68
CA HIS A 259 -6.59 -16.07 8.97
C HIS A 259 -7.22 -14.67 8.92
N HIS A 260 -7.57 -14.23 7.72
CA HIS A 260 -8.11 -12.91 7.45
C HIS A 260 -9.58 -12.97 7.07
N THR A 261 -10.35 -12.10 7.71
CA THR A 261 -11.72 -11.75 7.34
C THR A 261 -11.74 -10.37 6.67
N PRO A 262 -12.76 -10.05 5.86
CA PRO A 262 -12.80 -8.78 5.18
C PRO A 262 -12.97 -7.62 6.17
N ILE A 263 -12.20 -6.54 5.96
CA ILE A 263 -12.36 -5.28 6.70
C ILE A 263 -13.60 -4.52 6.26
N LEU A 264 -13.98 -4.67 4.99
CA LEU A 264 -15.23 -4.18 4.42
C LEU A 264 -15.84 -5.32 3.62
N ARG A 265 -17.08 -5.69 3.98
CA ARG A 265 -17.84 -6.75 3.34
C ARG A 265 -18.94 -6.15 2.48
N ASP A 266 -19.16 -6.76 1.31
CA ASP A 266 -20.27 -6.45 0.41
C ASP A 266 -20.38 -4.97 -0.02
N ILE A 267 -19.24 -4.29 -0.19
CA ILE A 267 -19.25 -2.91 -0.67
C ILE A 267 -19.30 -2.86 -2.20
N SER A 268 -20.13 -2.01 -2.79
CA SER A 268 -20.15 -1.84 -4.24
C SER A 268 -19.16 -0.77 -4.70
N ILE A 269 -18.73 -0.85 -5.97
CA ILE A 269 -17.97 0.24 -6.59
C ILE A 269 -18.92 1.43 -6.70
N ALA A 270 -18.41 2.63 -6.43
CA ALA A 270 -19.23 3.83 -6.50
C ALA A 270 -19.83 3.99 -7.92
N PRO A 271 -21.13 4.30 -8.05
CA PRO A 271 -21.76 4.56 -9.33
C PRO A 271 -20.98 5.59 -10.14
N PHE A 272 -20.78 5.31 -11.42
CA PHE A 272 -20.05 6.17 -12.34
C PHE A 272 -20.89 6.46 -13.57
N ASN A 273 -20.99 7.75 -13.92
CA ASN A 273 -21.68 8.21 -15.11
C ASN A 273 -20.65 8.67 -16.13
N LEU A 274 -20.77 8.17 -17.35
CA LEU A 274 -19.96 8.58 -18.47
C LEU A 274 -20.68 9.66 -19.28
N PHE A 275 -19.97 10.73 -19.64
CA PHE A 275 -20.49 11.71 -20.57
C PHE A 275 -20.49 11.14 -21.99
N SER A 276 -21.64 11.17 -22.67
CA SER A 276 -21.78 10.61 -24.03
C SER A 276 -20.86 11.25 -25.07
N LYS A 277 -20.42 12.51 -24.89
CA LYS A 277 -19.37 13.10 -25.74
C LYS A 277 -18.05 12.31 -25.78
N ILE A 278 -17.76 11.50 -24.74
CA ILE A 278 -16.56 10.67 -24.68
C ILE A 278 -16.71 9.45 -25.59
N ILE A 279 -17.93 8.90 -25.69
CA ILE A 279 -18.27 7.79 -26.56
C ILE A 279 -19.59 8.12 -27.28
N PRO A 280 -19.52 8.85 -28.42
CA PRO A 280 -20.71 9.35 -29.12
C PRO A 280 -21.67 8.25 -29.58
N SER A 281 -21.23 6.99 -29.66
CA SER A 281 -22.08 5.85 -30.01
C SER A 281 -23.09 5.47 -28.92
N LEU A 282 -22.92 5.96 -27.69
CA LEU A 282 -23.82 5.61 -26.58
C LEU A 282 -25.10 6.46 -26.54
N SER A 283 -25.11 7.66 -27.12
CA SER A 283 -26.30 8.51 -27.18
C SER A 283 -26.18 9.57 -28.28
N ALA A 284 -27.28 9.86 -28.97
CA ALA A 284 -27.38 10.96 -29.92
C ALA A 284 -27.29 12.35 -29.24
N ASN A 285 -27.59 12.43 -27.94
CA ASN A 285 -27.38 13.64 -27.15
C ASN A 285 -25.97 13.60 -26.53
N LEU A 286 -25.06 14.45 -27.02
CA LEU A 286 -23.65 14.52 -26.60
C LEU A 286 -23.44 15.04 -25.16
N ASP A 287 -24.46 15.63 -24.54
CA ASP A 287 -24.42 16.11 -23.15
C ASP A 287 -25.08 15.12 -22.17
N ALA A 288 -25.61 14.00 -22.66
CA ALA A 288 -26.21 12.98 -21.80
C ALA A 288 -25.15 12.33 -20.89
N GLN A 289 -25.52 12.12 -19.63
CA GLN A 289 -24.77 11.30 -18.68
C GLN A 289 -25.37 9.88 -18.67
N ILE A 290 -24.53 8.90 -18.97
CA ILE A 290 -24.93 7.50 -19.13
C ILE A 290 -24.37 6.71 -17.95
N PRO A 291 -25.22 6.10 -17.11
CA PRO A 291 -24.75 5.27 -16.02
C PRO A 291 -24.06 4.02 -16.58
N ILE A 292 -22.86 3.73 -16.08
CA ILE A 292 -22.12 2.54 -16.45
C ILE A 292 -22.64 1.34 -15.66
N ASP A 293 -22.84 0.21 -16.33
CA ASP A 293 -23.19 -1.05 -15.68
C ASP A 293 -21.95 -1.64 -14.98
N LEU A 294 -21.79 -1.28 -13.71
CA LEU A 294 -20.70 -1.77 -12.87
C LEU A 294 -20.80 -3.29 -12.70
N TYR A 295 -19.64 -3.95 -12.64
CA TYR A 295 -19.52 -5.41 -12.52
C TYR A 295 -20.16 -6.19 -13.67
N SER A 296 -20.25 -5.58 -14.86
CA SER A 296 -20.73 -6.26 -16.05
C SER A 296 -20.01 -7.61 -16.23
N ALA A 297 -20.73 -8.60 -16.76
CA ALA A 297 -20.14 -9.90 -17.12
C ALA A 297 -19.06 -9.78 -18.21
N ASN A 298 -19.06 -8.66 -18.96
CA ASN A 298 -18.06 -8.35 -19.99
C ASN A 298 -16.78 -7.69 -19.41
N TRP A 299 -16.73 -7.44 -18.11
CA TRP A 299 -15.55 -6.89 -17.45
C TRP A 299 -14.50 -7.97 -17.18
N ILE A 300 -13.27 -7.68 -17.58
CA ILE A 300 -12.08 -8.41 -17.18
C ILE A 300 -11.32 -7.52 -16.20
N ILE A 301 -11.23 -7.96 -14.95
CA ILE A 301 -10.54 -7.22 -13.88
C ILE A 301 -9.14 -7.81 -13.71
N HIS A 302 -8.12 -6.98 -13.90
CA HIS A 302 -6.72 -7.35 -13.70
C HIS A 302 -6.27 -7.07 -12.26
N LEU A 303 -5.27 -7.82 -11.81
CA LEU A 303 -4.72 -7.72 -10.45
C LEU A 303 -4.23 -6.31 -10.10
N CYS A 304 -3.73 -5.54 -11.08
CA CYS A 304 -3.28 -4.16 -10.87
C CYS A 304 -4.42 -3.13 -10.76
N GLY A 305 -5.69 -3.56 -10.80
CA GLY A 305 -6.86 -2.68 -10.71
C GLY A 305 -7.33 -2.09 -12.05
N VAL A 306 -6.76 -2.52 -13.17
CA VAL A 306 -7.27 -2.18 -14.51
C VAL A 306 -8.46 -3.07 -14.84
N VAL A 307 -9.55 -2.46 -15.29
CA VAL A 307 -10.75 -3.16 -15.76
C VAL A 307 -10.89 -2.94 -17.25
N ILE A 308 -10.96 -4.01 -18.03
CA ILE A 308 -11.25 -3.95 -19.47
C ILE A 308 -12.72 -4.24 -19.66
N ASP A 309 -13.45 -3.29 -20.24
CA ASP A 309 -14.85 -3.42 -20.60
C ASP A 309 -14.98 -3.70 -22.09
N ASN A 310 -15.20 -4.98 -22.41
CA ASN A 310 -15.32 -5.43 -23.80
C ASN A 310 -16.60 -4.93 -24.48
N SER A 311 -17.62 -4.54 -23.72
CA SER A 311 -18.88 -4.03 -24.29
C SER A 311 -18.77 -2.58 -24.73
N LEU A 312 -18.03 -1.77 -23.95
CA LEU A 312 -17.82 -0.35 -24.24
C LEU A 312 -16.52 -0.08 -25.01
N GLY A 313 -15.65 -1.08 -25.16
CA GLY A 313 -14.32 -0.89 -25.75
C GLY A 313 -13.43 0.05 -24.92
N CYS A 314 -13.65 0.07 -23.61
CA CYS A 314 -13.01 1.00 -22.68
C CYS A 314 -12.16 0.25 -21.66
N SER A 315 -11.19 0.97 -21.09
CA SER A 315 -10.47 0.54 -19.91
C SER A 315 -10.72 1.53 -18.77
N TRP A 316 -10.88 0.99 -17.57
CA TRP A 316 -11.10 1.74 -16.34
C TRP A 316 -9.97 1.46 -15.36
N LEU A 317 -9.70 2.42 -14.47
CA LEU A 317 -8.81 2.23 -13.35
C LEU A 317 -9.62 2.28 -12.06
N LEU A 318 -9.50 1.24 -11.24
CA LEU A 318 -10.07 1.23 -9.90
C LEU A 318 -9.19 2.06 -8.97
N CYS A 319 -9.83 2.94 -8.19
CA CYS A 319 -9.16 3.80 -7.23
C CYS A 319 -9.79 3.64 -5.84
N VAL A 320 -8.96 3.63 -4.81
CA VAL A 320 -9.41 3.64 -3.41
C VAL A 320 -9.70 5.08 -2.99
N ASN A 321 -10.88 5.31 -2.40
CA ASN A 321 -11.22 6.59 -1.80
C ASN A 321 -11.18 6.50 -0.26
N ASN A 322 -10.01 6.79 0.31
CA ASN A 322 -9.78 6.71 1.76
C ASN A 322 -10.64 7.68 2.58
N MET A 323 -11.17 8.76 1.99
CA MET A 323 -12.03 9.74 2.68
C MET A 323 -13.37 9.15 3.15
N VAL A 324 -13.80 8.05 2.52
CA VAL A 324 -15.08 7.41 2.83
C VAL A 324 -14.93 6.39 3.96
N PHE A 325 -13.72 5.84 4.16
CA PHE A 325 -13.47 4.77 5.13
C PHE A 325 -13.91 5.14 6.56
N PRO A 326 -13.55 6.31 7.12
CA PRO A 326 -13.98 6.70 8.47
C PRO A 326 -15.50 6.94 8.59
N LYS A 327 -16.21 7.10 7.47
CA LYS A 327 -17.66 7.31 7.44
C LYS A 327 -18.44 5.99 7.46
N ILE A 328 -17.82 4.91 6.97
CA ILE A 328 -18.43 3.57 6.90
C ILE A 328 -18.04 2.74 8.13
N VAL A 329 -16.80 2.89 8.62
CA VAL A 329 -16.25 2.10 9.71
C VAL A 329 -16.37 2.86 11.03
N ALA A 330 -17.14 2.31 11.98
CA ALA A 330 -17.32 2.90 13.30
C ALA A 330 -16.14 2.65 14.26
N ASN A 331 -15.35 1.59 14.03
CA ASN A 331 -14.25 1.22 14.91
C ASN A 331 -13.07 2.20 14.74
N HIS A 332 -12.84 3.03 15.75
CA HIS A 332 -11.75 4.02 15.80
C HIS A 332 -10.37 3.41 15.54
N ASN A 333 -10.03 2.32 16.23
CA ASN A 333 -8.70 1.72 16.13
C ASN A 333 -8.44 1.21 14.72
N LEU A 334 -9.45 0.56 14.12
CA LEU A 334 -9.39 0.08 12.74
C LEU A 334 -9.22 1.23 11.74
N VAL A 335 -9.89 2.37 11.95
CA VAL A 335 -9.73 3.57 11.11
C VAL A 335 -8.30 4.10 11.16
N VAL A 336 -7.73 4.23 12.37
CA VAL A 336 -6.36 4.72 12.54
C VAL A 336 -5.36 3.75 11.92
N ASP A 337 -5.46 2.45 12.23
CA ASP A 337 -4.56 1.43 11.71
C ASP A 337 -4.65 1.32 10.19
N PHE A 338 -5.85 1.39 9.63
CA PHE A 338 -6.04 1.38 8.18
C PHE A 338 -5.36 2.60 7.55
N LEU A 339 -5.68 3.82 8.00
CA LEU A 339 -5.22 5.05 7.36
C LEU A 339 -3.70 5.26 7.45
N LEU A 340 -3.04 4.76 8.50
CA LEU A 340 -1.58 4.85 8.64
C LEU A 340 -0.82 4.10 7.54
N HIS A 341 -1.47 3.15 6.87
CA HIS A 341 -0.85 2.32 5.84
C HIS A 341 -1.28 2.68 4.41
N ARG A 342 -2.05 3.76 4.20
CA ARG A 342 -2.61 4.14 2.89
C ARG A 342 -1.91 5.35 2.29
N SER A 343 -1.65 5.35 0.99
CA SER A 343 -1.07 6.47 0.23
C SER A 343 -1.66 7.86 0.54
N SER A 344 -2.99 7.99 0.66
CA SER A 344 -3.67 9.26 0.98
C SER A 344 -4.25 9.33 2.40
N GLY A 345 -3.94 8.37 3.27
CA GLY A 345 -4.48 8.28 4.63
C GLY A 345 -4.03 9.38 5.61
N LYS A 346 -2.95 10.13 5.36
CA LYS A 346 -2.34 11.11 6.27
C LYS A 346 -3.22 12.33 6.39
N SER A 347 -3.61 12.89 5.24
CA SER A 347 -4.55 14.01 5.21
C SER A 347 -5.89 13.61 5.81
N VAL A 348 -6.37 12.40 5.50
CA VAL A 348 -7.64 11.87 6.03
C VAL A 348 -7.55 11.69 7.55
N LEU A 349 -6.45 11.15 8.06
CA LEU A 349 -6.22 10.89 9.47
C LEU A 349 -6.09 12.20 10.26
N LEU A 350 -5.38 13.19 9.73
CA LEU A 350 -5.30 14.53 10.33
C LEU A 350 -6.67 15.22 10.39
N GLU A 351 -7.49 15.08 9.34
CA GLU A 351 -8.87 15.59 9.33
C GLU A 351 -9.74 14.83 10.34
N TYR A 352 -9.61 13.50 10.39
CA TYR A 352 -10.29 12.65 11.36
C TYR A 352 -9.92 13.01 12.81
N CYS A 353 -8.64 13.21 13.12
CA CYS A 353 -8.19 13.70 14.42
C CYS A 353 -8.66 15.12 14.72
N SER A 354 -8.71 16.01 13.73
CA SER A 354 -9.26 17.36 13.89
C SER A 354 -10.74 17.29 14.28
N LYS A 355 -11.52 16.44 13.60
CA LYS A 355 -12.92 16.17 13.94
C LYS A 355 -13.05 15.57 15.34
N LEU A 356 -12.18 14.62 15.71
CA LEU A 356 -12.18 14.04 17.05
C LEU A 356 -11.99 15.10 18.15
N VAL A 357 -11.15 16.11 17.92
CA VAL A 357 -10.99 17.25 18.83
C VAL A 357 -12.27 18.08 18.91
N VAL A 358 -12.89 18.42 17.76
CA VAL A 358 -14.14 19.19 17.73
C VAL A 358 -15.27 18.45 18.46
N ASP A 359 -15.46 17.17 18.17
CA ASP A 359 -16.46 16.32 18.80
C ASP A 359 -16.22 16.25 20.33
N SER A 360 -14.95 16.21 20.77
CA SER A 360 -14.59 16.23 22.20
C SER A 360 -14.91 17.59 22.86
N ILE A 361 -14.69 18.71 22.17
CA ILE A 361 -15.04 20.05 22.66
C ILE A 361 -16.55 20.19 22.79
N GLU A 362 -17.32 19.75 21.78
CA GLU A 362 -18.78 19.77 21.81
C GLU A 362 -19.33 18.93 22.97
N GLU A 363 -18.78 17.73 23.17
CA GLU A 363 -19.15 16.84 24.27
C GLU A 363 -18.87 17.47 25.64
N VAL A 364 -17.69 18.07 25.83
CA VAL A 364 -17.36 18.83 27.05
C VAL A 364 -18.37 19.95 27.27
N THR A 365 -18.58 20.77 26.25
CA THR A 365 -19.43 21.98 26.30
C THR A 365 -20.88 21.62 26.63
N ALA A 366 -21.45 20.61 25.97
CA ALA A 366 -22.83 20.18 26.16
C ALA A 366 -23.09 19.55 27.54
N ASN A 367 -22.08 18.93 28.15
CA ASN A 367 -22.19 18.35 29.49
C ASN A 367 -22.08 19.40 30.59
N VAL A 368 -21.29 20.46 30.41
CA VAL A 368 -21.17 21.59 31.37
C VAL A 368 -22.51 22.30 31.56
N ASP A 369 -23.29 22.45 30.48
CA ASP A 369 -24.57 23.16 30.49
C ASP A 369 -25.72 22.32 31.14
N LYS A 370 -25.42 21.13 31.69
CA LYS A 370 -26.36 20.25 32.43
C LYS A 370 -25.94 20.12 33.91
N PRO A 371 -26.33 21.07 34.78
CA PRO A 371 -25.67 21.31 36.07
C PRO A 371 -25.88 20.27 37.17
N VAL A 372 -26.83 19.33 37.04
CA VAL A 372 -27.20 18.42 38.15
C VAL A 372 -26.46 17.06 38.09
N ASN A 373 -25.78 16.75 36.99
CA ASN A 373 -24.99 15.52 36.82
C ASN A 373 -23.71 15.78 35.99
N TYR A 374 -23.00 16.86 36.28
CA TYR A 374 -21.71 17.11 35.64
C TYR A 374 -20.68 16.08 36.12
N LYS A 375 -20.37 15.12 35.25
CA LYS A 375 -19.22 14.21 35.35
C LYS A 375 -18.46 14.28 34.03
N PHE A 376 -17.70 15.33 33.80
CA PHE A 376 -16.52 15.18 32.93
C PHE A 376 -15.40 14.50 33.76
N ASP A 377 -15.81 13.39 34.39
CA ASP A 377 -15.19 12.67 35.47
C ASP A 377 -15.45 11.18 35.15
N GLY A 378 -14.37 10.42 34.96
CA GLY A 378 -14.42 9.00 34.69
C GLY A 378 -14.59 8.66 33.21
N TYR A 379 -15.67 8.00 32.84
CA TYR A 379 -15.68 7.14 31.65
C TYR A 379 -15.63 7.84 30.29
N GLY A 380 -16.33 8.96 30.07
CA GLY A 380 -16.39 9.64 28.75
C GLY A 380 -15.09 10.36 28.36
N LEU A 381 -14.50 11.12 29.31
CA LEU A 381 -13.17 11.72 29.12
C LEU A 381 -12.10 10.64 28.95
N ASN A 382 -12.14 9.58 29.76
CA ASN A 382 -11.19 8.47 29.63
C ASN A 382 -11.27 7.83 28.24
N GLN A 383 -12.48 7.59 27.72
CA GLN A 383 -12.65 7.05 26.37
C GLN A 383 -12.05 7.96 25.28
N ARG A 384 -12.22 9.28 25.37
CA ARG A 384 -11.60 10.23 24.42
C ARG A 384 -10.08 10.25 24.54
N LEU A 385 -9.56 10.25 25.78
CA LEU A 385 -8.12 10.17 26.02
C LEU A 385 -7.54 8.86 25.50
N ASP A 386 -8.23 7.73 25.67
CA ASP A 386 -7.83 6.43 25.14
C ASP A 386 -7.78 6.44 23.60
N GLN A 387 -8.72 7.13 22.95
CA GLN A 387 -8.70 7.32 21.49
C GLN A 387 -7.48 8.15 21.04
N PHE A 388 -7.21 9.29 21.69
CA PHE A 388 -6.02 10.09 21.36
C PHE A 388 -4.71 9.33 21.68
N ALA A 389 -4.66 8.63 22.81
CA ALA A 389 -3.53 7.81 23.20
C ALA A 389 -3.25 6.72 22.16
N PHE A 390 -4.30 6.05 21.67
CA PHE A 390 -4.18 5.07 20.60
C PHE A 390 -3.60 5.69 19.32
N VAL A 391 -4.13 6.84 18.88
CA VAL A 391 -3.61 7.57 17.71
C VAL A 391 -2.12 7.88 17.88
N PHE A 392 -1.72 8.50 19.00
CA PHE A 392 -0.34 8.90 19.24
C PHE A 392 0.60 7.71 19.30
N LYS A 393 0.20 6.64 19.98
CA LYS A 393 0.97 5.40 20.06
C LYS A 393 1.22 4.82 18.66
N ARG A 394 0.17 4.71 17.84
CA ARG A 394 0.31 4.14 16.49
C ARG A 394 1.14 5.03 15.56
N ILE A 395 1.05 6.36 15.68
CA ILE A 395 1.94 7.27 14.95
C ILE A 395 3.41 7.04 15.35
N CYS A 396 3.70 6.88 16.64
CA CYS A 396 5.05 6.61 17.14
C CYS A 396 5.59 5.27 16.61
N GLU A 397 4.80 4.19 16.71
CA GLU A 397 5.19 2.84 16.27
C GLU A 397 5.50 2.79 14.76
N VAL A 398 4.69 3.45 13.92
CA VAL A 398 4.95 3.53 12.47
C VAL A 398 6.19 4.38 12.17
N SER A 399 6.36 5.50 12.88
CA SER A 399 7.52 6.39 12.69
C SER A 399 8.84 5.71 13.07
N TYR A 400 8.85 4.95 14.17
CA TYR A 400 10.02 4.20 14.64
C TYR A 400 10.42 3.06 13.68
N CYS A 401 9.44 2.34 13.12
CA CYS A 401 9.70 1.35 12.08
C CYS A 401 10.32 1.99 10.82
N GLY A 402 9.86 3.19 10.44
CA GLY A 402 10.44 3.94 9.32
C GLY A 402 11.90 4.33 9.53
N THR A 403 12.26 4.84 10.72
CA THR A 403 13.65 5.22 11.01
C THR A 403 14.60 4.02 10.97
N ASN A 404 14.17 2.84 11.45
CA ASN A 404 14.97 1.61 11.43
C ASN A 404 15.15 1.02 10.02
N VAL A 405 14.13 1.11 9.16
CA VAL A 405 14.25 0.69 7.76
C VAL A 405 15.20 1.63 7.01
N THR A 406 15.11 2.95 7.25
CA THR A 406 16.01 3.93 6.65
C THR A 406 17.46 3.73 7.10
N SER A 407 17.68 3.52 8.40
CA SER A 407 19.03 3.26 8.94
C SER A 407 19.62 1.96 8.40
N LYS A 408 18.80 0.94 8.13
CA LYS A 408 19.24 -0.33 7.54
C LYS A 408 19.60 -0.19 6.06
N LEU A 409 18.79 0.54 5.29
CA LEU A 409 19.08 0.88 3.88
C LEU A 409 20.34 1.77 3.74
N LEU A 410 20.56 2.69 4.67
CA LEU A 410 21.79 3.50 4.74
C LEU A 410 23.00 2.64 5.13
N SER A 411 22.84 1.70 6.09
CA SER A 411 23.93 0.80 6.50
C SER A 411 24.36 -0.20 5.42
N ASP A 412 23.45 -0.59 4.52
CA ASP A 412 23.75 -1.46 3.37
C ASP A 412 24.38 -0.68 2.20
N SER A 413 24.15 0.64 2.11
CA SER A 413 24.78 1.50 1.10
C SER A 413 26.15 2.04 1.52
N ASP A 414 26.48 2.09 2.81
CA ASP A 414 27.76 2.59 3.32
C ASP A 414 28.92 1.58 3.34
N ARG A 415 28.74 0.35 2.83
CA ARG A 415 29.84 -0.60 2.60
C ARG A 415 30.43 -0.51 1.19
N LYS A 416 31.00 0.65 0.83
CA LYS A 416 32.19 0.83 -0.05
C LYS A 416 32.31 2.30 -0.49
N ALA A 417 33.13 3.08 0.20
CA ALA A 417 34.15 3.99 -0.35
C ALA A 417 34.79 4.84 0.78
N PRO A 418 36.07 5.25 0.67
CA PRO A 418 36.79 5.91 1.75
C PRO A 418 36.60 7.44 1.80
N SER A 419 36.77 7.94 3.01
CA SER A 419 36.73 9.31 3.53
C SER A 419 37.27 10.45 2.66
N ALA A 420 36.54 11.58 2.66
CA ALA A 420 37.11 12.93 2.69
C ALA A 420 36.11 13.94 3.32
N SER A 421 36.68 14.99 3.87
CA SER A 421 36.17 15.95 4.87
C SER A 421 35.07 16.95 4.42
N ALA A 422 34.29 17.39 5.41
CA ALA A 422 33.19 18.36 5.50
C ALA A 422 33.45 19.81 4.98
N PRO A 423 32.56 20.81 5.22
CA PRO A 423 31.09 20.90 5.00
C PRO A 423 30.69 22.19 4.23
N SER A 424 29.49 22.24 3.63
CA SER A 424 28.71 23.49 3.57
C SER A 424 27.26 23.25 3.16
N CYS A 425 26.36 23.82 3.97
CA CYS A 425 24.95 24.04 3.73
C CYS A 425 24.71 24.96 2.52
N HIS A 426 23.65 24.71 1.74
CA HIS A 426 22.68 25.74 1.37
C HIS A 426 21.40 25.15 0.78
N CYS A 427 20.29 25.68 1.27
CA CYS A 427 18.91 25.51 0.83
C CYS A 427 18.71 25.96 -0.63
N SER A 428 17.94 25.20 -1.41
CA SER A 428 16.74 25.65 -2.13
C SER A 428 16.41 24.71 -3.29
N THR A 429 15.13 24.41 -3.49
CA THR A 429 14.38 24.57 -4.77
C THR A 429 13.12 23.71 -4.71
N VAL A 430 11.98 24.40 -4.63
CA VAL A 430 10.64 23.86 -4.85
C VAL A 430 10.55 23.29 -6.26
N LYS A 431 10.25 22.01 -6.39
CA LYS A 431 9.81 21.39 -7.65
C LYS A 431 8.47 20.70 -7.44
N THR A 432 7.53 21.14 -8.25
CA THR A 432 6.16 20.69 -8.44
C THR A 432 6.06 19.16 -8.51
N ILE A 433 5.32 18.56 -7.57
CA ILE A 433 5.04 17.12 -7.54
C ILE A 433 3.81 16.84 -8.41
N SER A 434 4.04 16.23 -9.57
CA SER A 434 3.04 15.52 -10.34
C SER A 434 2.66 14.23 -9.61
N LYS A 435 1.37 14.04 -9.34
CA LYS A 435 0.80 12.81 -8.76
C LYS A 435 1.07 11.63 -9.71
N GLY A 436 1.86 10.66 -9.27
CA GLY A 436 1.98 9.34 -9.88
C GLY A 436 1.51 8.30 -8.87
N LEU A 437 0.49 7.51 -9.24
CA LEU A 437 0.17 6.24 -8.60
C LEU A 437 1.22 5.21 -9.03
N TYR A 438 1.46 4.23 -8.16
CA TYR A 438 2.39 3.09 -8.26
C TYR A 438 3.87 3.36 -7.98
N ALA A 439 4.28 3.04 -6.74
CA ALA A 439 5.39 2.13 -6.48
C ALA A 439 5.38 1.73 -5.00
N GLY A 440 5.38 0.43 -4.74
CA GLY A 440 5.60 -0.19 -3.43
C GLY A 440 6.99 0.13 -2.89
N SER A 441 7.07 1.25 -2.21
CA SER A 441 8.08 1.53 -1.22
C SER A 441 7.31 2.17 -0.09
N LEU A 442 7.62 1.82 1.16
CA LEU A 442 7.31 2.63 2.33
C LEU A 442 7.70 4.10 2.07
N THR A 443 6.87 4.87 1.36
CA THR A 443 6.93 6.33 1.39
C THR A 443 6.55 6.66 2.80
N PHE A 444 7.59 6.86 3.62
CA PHE A 444 7.54 7.14 5.04
C PHE A 444 6.31 7.96 5.38
N TYR A 445 5.30 7.28 5.91
CA TYR A 445 4.04 7.86 6.35
C TYR A 445 4.26 8.59 7.68
N ILE A 446 5.18 9.54 7.67
CA ILE A 446 5.58 10.28 8.88
C ILE A 446 4.64 11.47 8.98
N ILE A 447 3.74 11.38 9.95
CA ILE A 447 3.01 12.55 10.45
C ILE A 447 3.99 13.33 11.31
N SER A 448 4.31 14.56 10.90
CA SER A 448 5.24 15.40 11.65
C SER A 448 4.57 15.98 12.89
N GLN A 449 5.37 16.25 13.92
CA GLN A 449 4.92 16.93 15.13
C GLN A 449 4.30 18.31 14.84
N SER A 450 4.83 19.05 13.85
CA SER A 450 4.24 20.32 13.40
C SER A 450 2.83 20.17 12.79
N GLU A 451 2.54 19.07 12.10
CA GLU A 451 1.21 18.79 11.56
C GLU A 451 0.24 18.42 12.68
N ILE A 452 0.68 17.64 13.66
CA ILE A 452 -0.11 17.33 14.86
C ILE A 452 -0.43 18.62 15.63
N TYR A 453 0.57 19.46 15.86
CA TYR A 453 0.41 20.75 16.55
C TYR A 453 -0.61 21.63 15.84
N SER A 454 -0.48 21.79 14.52
CA SER A 454 -1.37 22.68 13.75
C SER A 454 -2.80 22.15 13.62
N HIS A 455 -2.99 20.84 13.42
CA HIS A 455 -4.32 20.25 13.22
C HIS A 455 -5.09 20.00 14.51
N LEU A 456 -4.45 19.46 15.55
CA LEU A 456 -5.15 19.09 16.78
C LEU A 456 -5.27 20.28 17.74
N PHE A 457 -4.23 21.10 17.85
CA PHE A 457 -4.15 22.09 18.91
C PHE A 457 -4.35 23.52 18.42
N LEU A 458 -3.56 24.00 17.45
CA LEU A 458 -3.54 25.40 17.04
C LEU A 458 -4.90 25.92 16.57
N LYS A 459 -5.64 25.12 15.78
CA LYS A 459 -6.97 25.48 15.26
C LYS A 459 -7.99 25.80 16.35
N ASN A 460 -7.83 25.25 17.55
CA ASN A 460 -8.82 25.27 18.62
C ASN A 460 -8.33 26.02 19.89
N GLN A 461 -7.17 26.69 19.83
CA GLN A 461 -6.61 27.43 20.99
C GLN A 461 -7.44 28.65 21.44
N GLY A 462 -8.39 29.10 20.61
CA GLY A 462 -9.26 30.25 20.90
C GLY A 462 -10.45 29.95 21.82
N VAL A 463 -10.65 28.71 22.25
CA VAL A 463 -11.79 28.34 23.11
C VAL A 463 -11.48 28.69 24.58
N GLU A 464 -12.18 29.69 25.14
CA GLU A 464 -11.88 30.23 26.47
C GLU A 464 -12.43 29.41 27.66
N ARG A 465 -13.33 28.44 27.42
CA ARG A 465 -13.95 27.62 28.47
C ARG A 465 -12.88 26.84 29.28
N LEU A 466 -13.04 26.78 30.60
CA LEU A 466 -12.07 26.18 31.51
C LEU A 466 -11.95 24.66 31.29
N GLU A 467 -13.06 24.01 31.01
CA GLU A 467 -13.18 22.56 30.85
C GLU A 467 -12.50 22.10 29.56
N VAL A 468 -12.61 22.91 28.50
CA VAL A 468 -11.91 22.69 27.23
C VAL A 468 -10.39 22.83 27.43
N ARG A 469 -9.95 23.80 28.24
CA ARG A 469 -8.52 23.93 28.61
C ARG A 469 -8.01 22.73 29.40
N LYS A 470 -8.83 22.16 30.31
CA LYS A 470 -8.50 20.92 31.02
C LYS A 470 -8.37 19.73 30.07
N LEU A 471 -9.29 19.59 29.10
CA LEU A 471 -9.20 18.55 28.05
C LEU A 471 -7.89 18.67 27.25
N PHE A 472 -7.57 19.85 26.72
CA PHE A 472 -6.34 20.06 25.97
C PHE A 472 -5.08 19.79 26.78
N ARG A 473 -5.07 20.19 28.06
CA ARG A 473 -3.98 19.83 28.98
C ARG A 473 -3.83 18.32 29.10
N SER A 474 -4.92 17.57 29.29
CA SER A 474 -4.87 16.11 29.41
C SER A 474 -4.36 15.44 28.13
N ILE A 475 -4.86 15.86 26.95
CA ILE A 475 -4.39 15.34 25.65
C ILE A 475 -2.89 15.63 25.47
N LEU A 476 -2.42 16.82 25.87
CA LEU A 476 -1.01 17.21 25.77
C LEU A 476 -0.09 16.36 26.66
N ILE A 477 -0.51 16.12 27.91
CA ILE A 477 0.26 15.26 28.82
C ILE A 477 0.36 13.86 28.23
N GLU A 478 -0.74 13.33 27.69
CA GLU A 478 -0.77 12.01 27.06
C GLU A 478 0.15 11.95 25.84
N TYR A 479 0.11 12.97 24.99
CA TYR A 479 1.03 13.11 23.85
C TYR A 479 2.49 13.11 24.30
N ILE A 480 2.86 13.98 25.25
CA ILE A 480 4.24 14.08 25.76
C ILE A 480 4.68 12.75 26.38
N ARG A 481 3.81 12.11 27.18
CA ARG A 481 4.10 10.83 27.83
C ARG A 481 4.38 9.75 26.79
N ILE A 482 3.49 9.57 25.82
CA ILE A 482 3.62 8.52 24.79
C ILE A 482 4.85 8.74 23.93
N PHE A 483 5.11 9.96 23.47
CA PHE A 483 6.30 10.25 22.65
C PHE A 483 7.58 10.00 23.44
N SER A 484 7.61 10.38 24.72
CA SER A 484 8.76 10.11 25.59
C SER A 484 8.94 8.62 25.87
N GLU A 485 7.85 7.85 26.05
CA GLU A 485 7.88 6.39 26.21
C GLU A 485 8.43 5.65 24.98
N HIS A 486 8.34 6.26 23.79
CA HIS A 486 8.86 5.72 22.53
C HIS A 486 10.21 6.34 22.12
N ASP A 487 10.90 7.01 23.06
CA ASP A 487 12.19 7.67 22.83
C ASP A 487 12.17 8.74 21.70
N ILE A 488 11.02 9.37 21.46
CA ILE A 488 10.86 10.45 20.47
C ILE A 488 10.92 11.80 21.20
N CYS A 489 11.88 12.65 20.80
CA CYS A 489 12.01 14.00 21.36
C CYS A 489 10.78 14.85 20.99
N VAL A 490 10.10 15.41 21.99
CA VAL A 490 8.93 16.27 21.79
C VAL A 490 9.35 17.70 21.44
N ASP A 491 8.73 18.27 20.39
CA ASP A 491 9.00 19.64 19.97
C ASP A 491 8.66 20.67 21.06
N HIS A 492 9.48 21.72 21.18
CA HIS A 492 9.35 22.77 22.20
C HIS A 492 7.96 23.43 22.25
N CYS A 493 7.27 23.55 21.11
CA CYS A 493 5.96 24.17 21.02
C CYS A 493 4.88 23.47 21.86
N PHE A 494 4.99 22.15 22.08
CA PHE A 494 4.06 21.40 22.92
C PHE A 494 4.25 21.72 24.40
N TYR A 495 5.49 21.83 24.86
CA TYR A 495 5.81 22.23 26.24
C TYR A 495 5.36 23.68 26.51
N GLU A 496 5.63 24.59 25.58
CA GLU A 496 5.18 25.98 25.68
C GLU A 496 3.65 26.07 25.79
N MET A 497 2.92 25.30 24.98
CA MET A 497 1.47 25.25 25.04
C MET A 497 0.95 24.65 26.35
N LEU A 498 1.57 23.60 26.87
CA LEU A 498 1.22 23.01 28.17
C LEU A 498 1.37 24.02 29.30
N VAL A 499 2.49 24.76 29.33
CA VAL A 499 2.71 25.84 30.30
C VAL A 499 1.68 26.95 30.14
N ASN A 500 1.45 27.42 28.91
CA ASN A 500 0.46 28.48 28.63
C ASN A 500 -0.96 28.10 29.09
N LEU A 501 -1.41 26.87 28.82
CA LEU A 501 -2.70 26.38 29.26
C LEU A 501 -2.78 26.29 30.79
N THR A 502 -1.74 25.76 31.44
CA THR A 502 -1.70 25.57 32.90
C THR A 502 -1.72 26.92 33.64
N VAL A 503 -0.94 27.90 33.17
CA VAL A 503 -0.94 29.27 33.70
C VAL A 503 -2.30 29.94 33.51
N ARG A 504 -2.92 29.82 32.32
CA ARG A 504 -4.27 30.37 32.07
C ARG A 504 -5.34 29.77 32.98
N MET A 505 -5.17 28.53 33.45
CA MET A 505 -6.08 27.88 34.40
C MET A 505 -5.82 28.27 35.86
N GLY A 506 -4.72 28.95 36.17
CA GLY A 506 -4.34 29.32 37.54
C GLY A 506 -3.83 28.15 38.39
N ASP A 507 -3.50 27.01 37.78
CA ASP A 507 -3.09 25.77 38.46
C ASP A 507 -1.57 25.70 38.65
N TYR A 508 -1.05 26.57 39.51
CA TYR A 508 0.39 26.72 39.75
C TYR A 508 1.01 25.51 40.46
N THR A 509 0.23 24.78 41.27
CA THR A 509 0.65 23.54 41.93
C THR A 509 1.00 22.48 40.90
N GLN A 510 0.15 22.29 39.89
CA GLN A 510 0.40 21.33 38.83
C GLN A 510 1.60 21.71 37.96
N LEU A 511 1.82 23.01 37.72
CA LEU A 511 3.04 23.46 37.02
C LEU A 511 4.30 23.16 37.83
N SER A 512 4.28 23.40 39.14
CA SER A 512 5.40 23.04 40.02
C SER A 512 5.69 21.54 39.95
N PHE A 513 4.65 20.71 39.91
CA PHE A 513 4.80 19.27 39.74
C PHE A 513 5.42 18.90 38.37
N TYR A 514 5.06 19.56 37.27
CA TYR A 514 5.66 19.28 35.96
C TYR A 514 7.17 19.59 35.90
N ILE A 515 7.60 20.65 36.60
CA ILE A 515 9.02 21.01 36.71
C ILE A 515 9.75 19.98 37.58
N GLN A 516 9.17 19.61 38.73
CA GLN A 516 9.77 18.65 39.66
C GLN A 516 9.85 17.22 39.09
N SER A 517 8.84 16.81 38.32
CA SER A 517 8.77 15.48 37.69
C SER A 517 9.58 15.37 36.39
N ARG A 518 10.27 16.44 35.97
CA ARG A 518 11.00 16.52 34.68
C ARG A 518 10.16 16.22 33.45
N LEU A 519 8.84 16.41 33.54
CA LEU A 519 7.94 16.30 32.39
C LEU A 519 8.26 17.39 31.35
N LEU A 520 8.63 18.59 31.82
CA LEU A 520 9.17 19.65 30.96
C LEU A 520 10.66 19.37 30.72
N ALA A 521 11.07 19.32 29.45
CA ALA A 521 12.49 19.15 29.11
C ALA A 521 13.35 20.28 29.73
N ASP A 522 14.58 19.94 30.17
CA ASP A 522 15.58 20.85 30.78
C ASP A 522 16.12 21.87 29.76
N SER A 523 15.24 22.68 29.20
CA SER A 523 15.58 23.72 28.26
C SER A 523 15.53 25.06 29.00
N LYS A 524 16.70 25.71 29.10
CA LYS A 524 16.84 27.10 29.59
C LYS A 524 15.90 28.06 28.85
N ALA A 525 15.52 27.75 27.61
CA ALA A 525 14.60 28.55 26.81
C ALA A 525 13.12 28.41 27.22
N THR A 526 12.72 27.28 27.82
CA THR A 526 11.31 26.98 28.15
C THR A 526 10.92 27.46 29.54
N VAL A 527 11.81 27.32 30.52
CA VAL A 527 11.46 27.53 31.94
C VAL A 527 11.71 28.98 32.37
N ILE A 528 12.77 29.63 31.87
CA ILE A 528 13.22 30.95 32.34
C ILE A 528 12.24 32.10 32.02
N PRO A 529 11.67 32.23 30.80
CA PRO A 529 10.73 33.32 30.50
C PRO A 529 9.43 33.24 31.30
N TYR A 530 9.01 32.02 31.68
CA TYR A 530 7.79 31.76 32.43
C TYR A 530 7.97 31.95 33.93
N LEU A 531 9.13 31.56 34.49
CA LEU A 531 9.52 31.92 35.86
C LEU A 531 9.53 33.45 36.07
N ILE A 532 9.92 34.23 35.05
CA ILE A 532 9.88 35.69 35.09
C ILE A 532 8.44 36.25 35.10
N LYS A 533 7.48 35.56 34.48
CA LYS A 533 6.06 35.94 34.45
C LYS A 533 5.31 35.62 35.75
N MET A 534 5.80 34.68 36.56
CA MET A 534 5.24 34.24 37.86
C MET A 534 5.61 35.13 39.05
N ARG A 535 5.76 36.45 38.82
CA ARG A 535 6.36 37.43 39.74
C ARG A 535 5.70 37.61 41.13
N THR A 536 4.74 36.77 41.52
CA THR A 536 4.08 36.81 42.84
C THR A 536 4.09 35.49 43.61
N TRP A 537 4.44 34.35 43.00
CA TRP A 537 4.45 33.04 43.69
C TRP A 537 5.86 32.44 43.89
N LEU A 538 6.90 33.08 43.35
CA LEU A 538 8.27 32.55 43.34
C LEU A 538 8.98 32.50 44.70
N PHE A 539 8.44 33.11 45.76
CA PHE A 539 9.11 33.10 47.07
C PHE A 539 9.08 31.73 47.75
N LEU A 540 8.15 30.83 47.37
CA LEU A 540 7.99 29.51 48.00
C LEU A 540 8.65 28.37 47.22
N VAL A 541 8.71 28.45 45.88
CA VAL A 541 9.29 27.37 45.05
C VAL A 541 10.81 27.46 44.95
N CYS A 542 11.39 28.67 44.90
CA CYS A 542 12.84 28.84 44.90
C CYS A 542 13.50 28.40 46.22
N CYS A 543 12.77 28.39 47.33
CA CYS A 543 13.31 27.93 48.62
C CYS A 543 13.47 26.40 48.71
N ASN A 544 12.74 25.61 47.91
CA ASN A 544 12.84 24.13 47.97
C ASN A 544 13.85 23.53 46.97
N LEU A 545 14.22 24.26 45.91
CA LEU A 545 15.24 23.81 44.96
C LEU A 545 16.68 24.01 45.45
N PHE A 546 16.90 24.85 46.47
CA PHE A 546 18.24 25.15 47.03
C PHE A 546 18.56 24.43 48.34
N VAL A 547 17.66 23.62 48.90
CA VAL A 547 17.86 22.96 50.20
C VAL A 547 18.25 21.48 50.07
N ASN A 548 18.14 20.87 48.88
CA ASN A 548 18.56 19.49 48.62
C ASN A 548 19.53 19.40 47.43
N SER A 549 20.61 20.17 47.48
CA SER A 549 21.80 20.01 46.63
C SER A 549 22.98 19.49 47.44
#